data_AF-A0A1U7J3E0-F1
#
_entry.id   AF-A0A1U7J3E0-F1
#
_cell.length_a   1.000
_cell.length_b   1.000
_cell.length_c   1.000
_cell.angle_alpha   90.00
_cell.angle_beta   90.00
_cell.angle_gamma   90.00
#
_symmetry.space_group_name_H-M   'P 1'
#
loop_
_entity.id
_entity.type
_entity.pdbx_description
1 polymer ?
#
loop_
_entity_poly.entity_id
_entity_poly.type
_entity_poly.pdbx_seq_one_letter_code
_entity_poly.pdbx_strand_id
1 'polypeptide(L)'
;IALGKPKHYCSSHNWDAPVASGQTVFRRKTTGNGDLKSLRYISIDKYQDFSKLFHCLIEAIRTQNSGVQLFCVGDDWQAINGFAGSDLSFYQNFEKIFQPSTKLSISTNYRSADSIVRVSNQLMNGLGNPAREINKSLGKVEIANLSNFKPLPVEQEDHPGDDFTPAILRLINRAFKHDKSVVLLSRKNNLPWYINYGEKRHKRRGQLGNFLELLRSKFPETLRGKINISTTHKYKGLEKEIVIVLDAVPRSYPLLHPDLMFTFALGSSIEGAGDEERRLFYVTLTRAVEHLFILTETNNISPFVEDLQRRINLPLLDWSAYDPVVEKTRRITVKVTNQNGGSSNGTFTIRELLRSEGYEWDSRLKTWWRNYSAQNFSVQLFFANTQWISHANGIQLKFYDDLEKMLASYVINRGQQSYIFDNFPAQISQK
;
A
#
# COMPACT_ATOMS: atom_id res chain seq x y z
N ILE A 1 -20.90 38.18 36.31
CA ILE A 1 -19.92 38.17 35.20
C ILE A 1 -20.73 38.19 33.92
N ALA A 2 -20.69 39.31 33.20
CA ALA A 2 -21.58 39.60 32.08
C ALA A 2 -21.44 38.58 30.95
N LEU A 3 -22.59 38.12 30.45
CA LEU A 3 -22.72 37.32 29.23
C LEU A 3 -22.25 38.15 28.04
N GLY A 4 -20.99 37.97 27.65
CA GLY A 4 -20.44 38.58 26.44
C GLY A 4 -21.16 38.07 25.20
N LYS A 5 -21.60 39.00 24.34
CA LYS A 5 -22.16 38.73 23.01
C LYS A 5 -21.25 37.76 22.23
N PRO A 6 -21.79 36.89 21.36
CA PRO A 6 -20.99 36.04 20.50
C PRO A 6 -20.03 36.92 19.68
N LYS A 7 -18.72 36.65 19.77
CA LYS A 7 -17.71 37.36 18.98
C LYS A 7 -18.06 37.22 17.50
N HIS A 8 -18.24 38.33 16.79
CA HIS A 8 -18.36 38.32 15.33
C HIS A 8 -17.03 37.86 14.72
N TYR A 9 -16.96 36.62 14.24
CA TYR A 9 -15.74 36.01 13.70
C TYR A 9 -15.39 36.47 12.25
N CYS A 10 -16.26 37.25 11.61
CA CYS A 10 -16.30 37.44 10.16
C CYS A 10 -16.42 38.93 9.74
N SER A 11 -15.37 39.73 9.95
CA SER A 11 -15.44 41.18 9.65
C SER A 11 -14.53 41.68 8.52
N SER A 12 -14.03 40.83 7.60
CA SER A 12 -13.04 41.33 6.61
C SER A 12 -12.74 40.49 5.34
N HIS A 13 -13.67 39.72 4.76
CA HIS A 13 -13.39 38.99 3.51
C HIS A 13 -14.34 39.36 2.35
N ASN A 14 -13.86 39.21 1.11
CA ASN A 14 -14.49 39.78 -0.10
C ASN A 14 -15.69 38.97 -0.66
N TRP A 15 -15.92 37.73 -0.21
CA TRP A 15 -16.95 36.83 -0.80
C TRP A 15 -18.23 36.73 0.03
N ASP A 16 -18.12 36.93 1.35
CA ASP A 16 -19.24 37.11 2.26
C ASP A 16 -19.78 38.55 2.21
N ALA A 17 -18.95 39.52 1.81
CA ALA A 17 -19.36 40.93 1.69
C ALA A 17 -20.63 41.16 0.83
N PRO A 18 -20.83 40.53 -0.35
CA PRO A 18 -22.06 40.71 -1.13
C PRO A 18 -23.30 40.16 -0.40
N VAL A 19 -23.22 38.96 0.17
CA VAL A 19 -24.34 38.35 0.90
C VAL A 19 -24.63 39.14 2.19
N ALA A 20 -23.59 39.52 2.92
CA ALA A 20 -23.69 40.33 4.12
C ALA A 20 -24.28 41.72 3.84
N SER A 21 -23.98 42.32 2.68
CA SER A 21 -24.56 43.60 2.21
C SER A 21 -25.95 43.48 1.57
N GLY A 22 -26.55 42.28 1.60
CA GLY A 22 -27.94 42.06 1.20
C GLY A 22 -28.13 41.49 -0.22
N GLN A 23 -27.05 41.25 -0.97
CA GLN A 23 -27.12 40.60 -2.27
C GLN A 23 -27.41 39.10 -2.09
N THR A 24 -28.66 38.72 -2.34
CA THR A 24 -29.18 37.39 -2.02
C THR A 24 -29.54 36.56 -3.26
N VAL A 25 -29.56 37.18 -4.44
CA VAL A 25 -29.81 36.50 -5.71
C VAL A 25 -28.53 35.86 -6.24
N PHE A 26 -28.59 34.56 -6.54
CA PHE A 26 -27.49 33.79 -7.12
C PHE A 26 -27.91 33.15 -8.46
N ARG A 27 -26.95 32.96 -9.36
CA ARG A 27 -27.21 32.31 -10.65
C ARG A 27 -27.04 30.81 -10.55
N ARG A 28 -28.03 30.06 -11.02
CA ARG A 28 -27.99 28.61 -11.21
C ARG A 28 -27.58 28.31 -12.65
N LYS A 29 -26.74 27.29 -12.85
CA LYS A 29 -26.28 26.90 -14.19
C LYS A 29 -27.40 26.42 -15.10
N THR A 30 -28.46 25.82 -14.53
CA THR A 30 -29.49 25.09 -15.30
C THR A 30 -30.88 25.72 -15.25
N THR A 31 -31.23 26.47 -14.21
CA THR A 31 -32.61 26.92 -13.97
C THR A 31 -32.75 28.44 -13.75
N GLY A 32 -31.82 29.24 -14.29
CA GLY A 32 -31.88 30.70 -14.14
C GLY A 32 -31.33 31.19 -12.81
N ASN A 33 -32.07 32.01 -12.07
CA ASN A 33 -31.63 32.59 -10.79
C ASN A 33 -32.32 31.90 -9.60
N GLY A 34 -31.72 32.00 -8.42
CA GLY A 34 -32.30 31.62 -7.14
C GLY A 34 -32.06 32.71 -6.10
N ASP A 35 -32.76 32.65 -4.98
CA ASP A 35 -32.64 33.62 -3.89
C ASP A 35 -32.31 32.89 -2.57
N LEU A 36 -31.22 33.31 -1.91
CA LEU A 36 -30.81 32.82 -0.60
C LEU A 36 -31.89 33.01 0.48
N LYS A 37 -32.73 34.04 0.36
CA LYS A 37 -33.88 34.30 1.26
C LYS A 37 -34.99 33.25 1.15
N SER A 38 -35.07 32.57 0.01
CA SER A 38 -36.07 31.52 -0.23
C SER A 38 -35.61 30.12 0.21
N LEU A 39 -34.34 29.97 0.59
CA LEU A 39 -33.81 28.67 1.00
C LEU A 39 -34.43 28.22 2.31
N ARG A 40 -34.94 26.98 2.31
CA ARG A 40 -35.46 26.35 3.54
C ARG A 40 -34.40 25.52 4.25
N TYR A 41 -33.51 24.87 3.49
CA TYR A 41 -32.52 23.93 4.00
C TYR A 41 -31.17 24.14 3.31
N ILE A 42 -30.10 23.99 4.07
CA ILE A 42 -28.72 23.86 3.56
C ILE A 42 -28.16 22.55 4.09
N SER A 43 -27.78 21.66 3.17
CA SER A 43 -27.11 20.40 3.51
C SER A 43 -25.61 20.54 3.26
N ILE A 44 -24.80 20.19 4.25
CA ILE A 44 -23.34 20.25 4.20
C ILE A 44 -22.78 18.87 4.50
N ASP A 45 -22.16 18.25 3.51
CA ASP A 45 -21.37 17.02 3.72
C ASP A 45 -19.89 17.38 3.96
N LYS A 46 -19.15 16.46 4.57
CA LYS A 46 -17.74 16.62 4.98
C LYS A 46 -17.51 17.85 5.86
N TYR A 47 -18.39 18.08 6.82
CA TYR A 47 -18.34 19.24 7.71
C TYR A 47 -17.05 19.32 8.56
N GLN A 48 -16.29 18.23 8.71
CA GLN A 48 -14.96 18.28 9.31
C GLN A 48 -13.92 19.07 8.49
N ASP A 49 -14.17 19.28 7.19
CA ASP A 49 -13.29 20.04 6.28
C ASP A 49 -13.68 21.53 6.20
N PHE A 50 -14.57 22.00 7.08
CA PHE A 50 -15.05 23.38 7.05
C PHE A 50 -13.94 24.38 7.36
N SER A 51 -13.87 25.45 6.58
CA SER A 51 -12.95 26.57 6.81
C SER A 51 -13.67 27.77 7.38
N LYS A 52 -12.90 28.74 7.90
CA LYS A 52 -13.44 30.02 8.36
C LYS A 52 -14.24 30.74 7.27
N LEU A 53 -13.80 30.67 6.01
CA LEU A 53 -14.49 31.29 4.88
C LEU A 53 -15.88 30.67 4.65
N PHE A 54 -15.98 29.34 4.70
CA PHE A 54 -17.27 28.66 4.59
C PHE A 54 -18.18 29.01 5.77
N HIS A 55 -17.65 29.07 6.98
CA HIS A 55 -18.40 29.52 8.15
C HIS A 55 -18.98 30.94 7.95
N CYS A 56 -18.16 31.89 7.51
CA CYS A 56 -18.61 33.26 7.26
C CYS A 56 -19.70 33.34 6.19
N LEU A 57 -19.61 32.52 5.14
CA LEU A 57 -20.67 32.43 4.13
C LEU A 57 -21.99 31.93 4.73
N ILE A 58 -21.96 30.87 5.54
CA ILE A 58 -23.17 30.35 6.19
C ILE A 58 -23.79 31.39 7.13
N GLU A 59 -22.97 32.08 7.93
CA GLU A 59 -23.45 33.15 8.81
C GLU A 59 -24.04 34.33 8.03
N ALA A 60 -23.44 34.71 6.91
CA ALA A 60 -23.99 35.75 6.03
C ALA A 60 -25.36 35.33 5.46
N ILE A 61 -25.51 34.07 5.02
CA ILE A 61 -26.80 33.54 4.54
C ILE A 61 -27.84 33.57 5.66
N ARG A 62 -27.49 33.11 6.88
CA ARG A 62 -28.40 33.10 8.04
C ARG A 62 -28.82 34.51 8.48
N THR A 63 -27.93 35.50 8.31
CA THR A 63 -28.25 36.91 8.58
C THR A 63 -29.32 37.42 7.62
N GLN A 64 -29.28 37.01 6.35
CA GLN A 64 -30.28 37.38 5.35
C GLN A 64 -31.54 36.50 5.40
N ASN A 65 -31.45 35.30 5.99
CA ASN A 65 -32.51 34.31 6.08
C ASN A 65 -32.44 33.58 7.42
N SER A 66 -33.08 34.12 8.45
CA SER A 66 -33.08 33.54 9.80
C SER A 66 -33.86 32.22 9.91
N GLY A 67 -34.69 31.89 8.91
CA GLY A 67 -35.50 30.66 8.88
C GLY A 67 -34.81 29.45 8.24
N VAL A 68 -33.62 29.62 7.66
CA VAL A 68 -32.90 28.53 7.00
C VAL A 68 -32.40 27.50 8.02
N GLN A 69 -32.62 26.20 7.73
CA GLN A 69 -32.18 25.10 8.58
C GLN A 69 -30.93 24.43 8.01
N LEU A 70 -30.01 24.02 8.89
CA LEU A 70 -28.76 23.35 8.53
C LEU A 70 -28.86 21.85 8.79
N PHE A 71 -28.34 21.05 7.86
CA PHE A 71 -28.11 19.62 8.03
C PHE A 71 -26.65 19.32 7.69
N CYS A 72 -25.83 19.02 8.71
CA CYS A 72 -24.40 18.81 8.54
C CYS A 72 -24.02 17.36 8.83
N VAL A 73 -23.21 16.77 7.95
CA VAL A 73 -22.63 15.43 8.11
C VAL A 73 -21.12 15.55 8.08
N GLY A 74 -20.44 14.87 9.01
CA GLY A 74 -18.99 14.84 9.03
C GLY A 74 -18.43 13.75 9.94
N ASP A 75 -17.11 13.63 9.92
CA ASP A 75 -16.33 12.65 10.68
C ASP A 75 -15.00 13.28 11.05
N ASP A 76 -14.79 13.57 12.34
CA ASP A 76 -13.59 14.19 12.87
C ASP A 76 -12.35 13.30 12.74
N TRP A 77 -12.49 11.97 12.71
CA TRP A 77 -11.36 11.07 12.46
C TRP A 77 -10.87 11.14 11.00
N GLN A 78 -11.64 11.76 10.10
CA GLN A 78 -11.26 12.02 8.71
C GLN A 78 -10.89 13.51 8.45
N ALA A 79 -10.65 14.29 9.49
CA ALA A 79 -10.21 15.69 9.37
C ALA A 79 -8.71 15.77 9.07
N ILE A 80 -8.37 15.83 7.77
CA ILE A 80 -6.99 15.75 7.25
C ILE A 80 -6.66 16.86 6.26
N ASN A 81 -7.47 17.92 6.24
CA ASN A 81 -7.36 19.03 5.28
C ASN A 81 -6.94 20.34 5.97
N GLY A 82 -6.29 20.27 7.12
CA GLY A 82 -5.83 21.46 7.85
C GLY A 82 -4.89 22.32 7.02
N PHE A 83 -4.02 21.67 6.22
CA PHE A 83 -3.13 22.34 5.25
C PHE A 83 -3.87 23.17 4.19
N ALA A 84 -5.15 22.89 3.92
CA ALA A 84 -5.99 23.63 2.98
C ALA A 84 -6.86 24.71 3.67
N GLY A 85 -6.67 24.92 4.97
CA GLY A 85 -7.39 25.92 5.77
C GLY A 85 -8.67 25.40 6.44
N SER A 86 -8.90 24.09 6.46
CA SER A 86 -9.96 23.49 7.28
C SER A 86 -9.64 23.64 8.77
N ASP A 87 -10.65 23.94 9.58
CA ASP A 87 -10.53 24.13 11.02
C ASP A 87 -11.52 23.22 11.74
N LEU A 88 -10.99 22.18 12.38
CA LEU A 88 -11.78 21.16 13.07
C LEU A 88 -12.59 21.73 14.25
N SER A 89 -12.24 22.92 14.76
CA SER A 89 -12.98 23.56 15.85
C SER A 89 -14.42 23.89 15.46
N PHE A 90 -14.72 24.10 14.17
CA PHE A 90 -16.09 24.30 13.67
C PHE A 90 -16.94 23.03 13.80
N TYR A 91 -16.33 21.86 13.60
CA TYR A 91 -16.98 20.57 13.82
C TYR A 91 -17.18 20.30 15.32
N GLN A 92 -16.13 20.49 16.12
CA GLN A 92 -16.16 20.23 17.57
C GLN A 92 -17.14 21.14 18.32
N ASN A 93 -17.25 22.40 17.90
CA ASN A 93 -18.11 23.40 18.55
C ASN A 93 -19.44 23.62 17.80
N PHE A 94 -19.85 22.71 16.91
CA PHE A 94 -21.06 22.86 16.09
C PHE A 94 -22.28 23.28 16.92
N GLU A 95 -22.52 22.59 18.03
CA GLU A 95 -23.67 22.90 18.89
C GLU A 95 -23.59 24.33 19.42
N LYS A 96 -22.43 24.80 19.88
CA LYS A 96 -22.28 26.17 20.38
C LYS A 96 -22.45 27.23 19.30
N ILE A 97 -22.04 26.92 18.06
CA ILE A 97 -22.09 27.85 16.92
C ILE A 97 -23.52 27.95 16.37
N PHE A 98 -24.21 26.82 16.22
CA PHE A 98 -25.54 26.75 15.63
C PHE A 98 -26.55 26.30 16.69
N GLN A 99 -27.32 27.25 17.20
CA GLN A 99 -28.38 27.02 18.19
C GLN A 99 -29.76 27.40 17.62
N PRO A 100 -30.81 26.60 17.88
CA PRO A 100 -30.78 25.27 18.51
C PRO A 100 -30.21 24.19 17.57
N SER A 101 -29.61 23.13 18.12
CA SER A 101 -29.07 22.00 17.35
C SER A 101 -29.27 20.65 18.04
N THR A 102 -29.14 19.57 17.27
CA THR A 102 -29.19 18.19 17.76
C THR A 102 -28.12 17.38 17.03
N LYS A 103 -27.33 16.61 17.78
CA LYS A 103 -26.29 15.73 17.23
C LYS A 103 -26.78 14.28 17.20
N LEU A 104 -26.65 13.65 16.05
CA LEU A 104 -26.93 12.23 15.84
C LEU A 104 -25.64 11.52 15.43
N SER A 105 -25.43 10.29 15.89
CA SER A 105 -24.21 9.51 15.61
C SER A 105 -24.54 8.24 14.84
N ILE A 106 -23.82 7.99 13.75
CA ILE A 106 -23.88 6.75 12.97
C ILE A 106 -22.53 6.05 13.14
N SER A 107 -22.48 5.07 14.04
CA SER A 107 -21.23 4.36 14.34
C SER A 107 -21.03 3.09 13.50
N THR A 108 -22.04 2.65 12.76
CA THR A 108 -22.00 1.35 12.07
C THR A 108 -21.20 1.43 10.77
N ASN A 109 -20.19 0.56 10.63
CA ASN A 109 -19.39 0.43 9.41
C ASN A 109 -19.90 -0.74 8.55
N TYR A 110 -20.34 -0.41 7.33
CA TYR A 110 -20.79 -1.38 6.33
C TYR A 110 -19.78 -1.59 5.20
N ARG A 111 -18.72 -0.77 5.15
CA ARG A 111 -17.74 -0.73 4.07
C ARG A 111 -16.68 -1.80 4.26
N SER A 112 -15.91 -1.68 5.33
CA SER A 112 -14.67 -2.43 5.51
C SER A 112 -14.90 -3.73 6.27
N ALA A 113 -14.07 -4.71 5.98
CA ALA A 113 -14.00 -5.96 6.72
C ALA A 113 -13.65 -5.73 8.20
N ASP A 114 -14.06 -6.67 9.03
CA ASP A 114 -13.94 -6.63 10.49
C ASP A 114 -12.50 -6.36 10.96
N SER A 115 -11.51 -7.08 10.40
CA SER A 115 -10.10 -6.87 10.75
C SER A 115 -9.61 -5.45 10.48
N ILE A 116 -10.03 -4.82 9.38
CA ILE A 116 -9.63 -3.45 9.02
C ILE A 116 -10.24 -2.44 9.99
N VAL A 117 -11.52 -2.61 10.33
CA VAL A 117 -12.21 -1.73 11.29
C VAL A 117 -11.57 -1.84 12.67
N ARG A 118 -11.25 -3.06 13.14
CA ARG A 118 -10.55 -3.28 14.41
C ARG A 118 -9.19 -2.59 14.47
N VAL A 119 -8.35 -2.78 13.46
CA VAL A 119 -7.03 -2.14 13.40
C VAL A 119 -7.16 -0.62 13.39
N SER A 120 -8.12 -0.10 12.60
CA SER A 120 -8.35 1.35 12.50
C SER A 120 -8.91 1.94 13.80
N ASN A 121 -9.80 1.24 14.50
CA ASN A 121 -10.30 1.61 15.82
C ASN A 121 -9.18 1.63 16.87
N GLN A 122 -8.26 0.65 16.82
CA GLN A 122 -7.12 0.60 17.73
C GLN A 122 -6.14 1.76 17.52
N LEU A 123 -5.94 2.19 16.27
CA LEU A 123 -5.15 3.38 15.96
C LEU A 123 -5.74 4.64 16.61
N MET A 124 -7.07 4.72 16.67
CA MET A 124 -7.82 5.87 17.21
C MET A 124 -8.29 5.64 18.66
N ASN A 125 -7.78 4.62 19.35
CA ASN A 125 -8.24 4.24 20.68
C ASN A 125 -8.03 5.39 21.68
N GLY A 126 -9.11 5.77 22.37
CA GLY A 126 -9.13 6.91 23.31
C GLY A 126 -9.32 8.29 22.67
N LEU A 127 -9.42 8.39 21.34
CA LEU A 127 -9.54 9.65 20.60
C LEU A 127 -10.96 9.94 20.10
N GLY A 128 -11.94 9.11 20.44
CA GLY A 128 -13.33 9.29 20.01
C GLY A 128 -14.15 8.02 20.08
N ASN A 129 -15.32 8.04 19.46
CA ASN A 129 -16.23 6.90 19.43
C ASN A 129 -15.80 5.89 18.36
N PRO A 130 -15.56 4.62 18.71
CA PRO A 130 -15.18 3.61 17.75
C PRO A 130 -16.31 3.27 16.78
N ALA A 131 -15.93 2.89 15.56
CA ALA A 131 -16.86 2.32 14.61
C ALA A 131 -17.28 0.90 15.05
N ARG A 132 -18.54 0.54 14.80
CA ARG A 132 -19.10 -0.80 15.06
C ARG A 132 -19.01 -1.64 13.80
N GLU A 133 -18.42 -2.83 13.94
CA GLU A 133 -18.29 -3.83 12.88
C GLU A 133 -19.64 -4.53 12.63
N ILE A 134 -20.09 -4.59 11.37
CA ILE A 134 -21.22 -5.46 10.97
C ILE A 134 -20.83 -6.41 9.83
N ASN A 135 -19.86 -6.03 9.00
CA ASN A 135 -19.41 -6.88 7.91
C ASN A 135 -18.75 -8.15 8.47
N LYS A 136 -19.39 -9.31 8.24
CA LYS A 136 -18.91 -10.63 8.69
C LYS A 136 -17.72 -11.14 7.89
N SER A 137 -17.33 -10.47 6.80
CA SER A 137 -16.07 -10.76 6.14
C SER A 137 -14.94 -10.43 7.11
N LEU A 138 -14.16 -11.45 7.48
CA LEU A 138 -12.98 -11.29 8.33
C LEU A 138 -12.01 -10.28 7.70
N GLY A 139 -11.87 -10.32 6.36
CA GLY A 139 -10.82 -9.59 5.65
C GLY A 139 -9.42 -9.95 6.15
N LYS A 140 -8.41 -9.20 5.73
CA LYS A 140 -7.04 -9.37 6.23
C LYS A 140 -6.34 -8.03 6.38
N VAL A 141 -5.50 -7.94 7.40
CA VAL A 141 -4.53 -6.87 7.58
C VAL A 141 -3.18 -7.52 7.82
N GLU A 142 -2.22 -7.35 6.91
CA GLU A 142 -0.91 -7.99 6.97
C GLU A 142 0.21 -6.94 6.92
N ILE A 143 1.22 -7.09 7.79
CA ILE A 143 2.44 -6.29 7.75
C ILE A 143 3.38 -6.90 6.71
N ALA A 144 3.60 -6.17 5.62
CA ALA A 144 4.56 -6.52 4.59
C ALA A 144 5.93 -5.91 4.95
N ASN A 145 6.76 -6.66 5.66
CA ASN A 145 8.10 -6.20 6.04
C ASN A 145 9.11 -6.50 4.93
N LEU A 146 9.64 -5.46 4.30
CA LEU A 146 10.62 -5.57 3.21
C LEU A 146 11.96 -6.16 3.66
N SER A 147 12.37 -6.03 4.93
CA SER A 147 13.60 -6.67 5.42
C SER A 147 13.55 -8.19 5.36
N ASN A 148 12.34 -8.77 5.35
CA ASN A 148 12.12 -10.21 5.24
C ASN A 148 11.90 -10.64 3.78
N PHE A 149 11.79 -9.70 2.85
CA PHE A 149 11.61 -10.00 1.45
C PHE A 149 12.95 -10.43 0.83
N LYS A 150 12.91 -11.50 0.04
CA LYS A 150 14.06 -11.97 -0.72
C LYS A 150 13.62 -12.15 -2.17
N PRO A 151 14.04 -11.27 -3.10
CA PRO A 151 13.70 -11.44 -4.50
C PRO A 151 14.35 -12.72 -5.03
N LEU A 152 13.62 -13.42 -5.89
CA LEU A 152 14.15 -14.55 -6.63
C LEU A 152 15.20 -14.08 -7.64
N PRO A 153 16.12 -14.94 -8.08
CA PRO A 153 17.13 -14.57 -9.07
C PRO A 153 16.54 -13.88 -10.30
N VAL A 154 15.44 -14.40 -10.86
CA VAL A 154 14.75 -13.80 -12.01
C VAL A 154 14.24 -12.37 -11.75
N GLU A 155 13.78 -12.08 -10.53
CA GLU A 155 13.33 -10.75 -10.15
C GLU A 155 14.51 -9.80 -9.97
N GLN A 156 15.65 -10.29 -9.45
CA GLN A 156 16.87 -9.50 -9.33
C GLN A 156 17.42 -9.09 -10.71
N GLU A 157 17.18 -9.89 -11.76
CA GLU A 157 17.58 -9.52 -13.12
C GLU A 157 16.66 -8.48 -13.75
N ASP A 158 15.35 -8.65 -13.52
CA ASP A 158 14.34 -7.74 -14.02
C ASP A 158 14.38 -6.39 -13.26
N HIS A 159 14.87 -6.40 -12.01
CA HIS A 159 14.89 -5.28 -11.08
C HIS A 159 16.22 -5.21 -10.28
N PRO A 160 17.37 -5.00 -10.94
CA PRO A 160 18.66 -5.07 -10.26
C PRO A 160 18.79 -3.93 -9.24
N GLY A 161 19.08 -4.32 -7.99
CA GLY A 161 19.19 -3.43 -6.83
C GLY A 161 17.87 -2.88 -6.30
N ASP A 162 16.72 -3.31 -6.82
CA ASP A 162 15.39 -2.85 -6.45
C ASP A 162 14.54 -4.01 -5.92
N ASP A 163 14.52 -4.15 -4.60
CA ASP A 163 13.73 -5.16 -3.90
C ASP A 163 12.25 -4.74 -3.73
N PHE A 164 11.98 -3.44 -3.80
CA PHE A 164 10.67 -2.88 -3.55
C PHE A 164 9.69 -3.19 -4.68
N THR A 165 10.09 -2.98 -5.93
CA THR A 165 9.26 -3.27 -7.11
C THR A 165 8.79 -4.74 -7.16
N PRO A 166 9.65 -5.76 -7.08
CA PRO A 166 9.22 -7.16 -7.10
C PRO A 166 8.34 -7.54 -5.91
N ALA A 167 8.59 -7.00 -4.72
CA ALA A 167 7.70 -7.19 -3.57
C ALA A 167 6.28 -6.69 -3.87
N ILE A 168 6.15 -5.49 -4.43
CA ILE A 168 4.84 -4.93 -4.82
C ILE A 168 4.19 -5.72 -5.95
N LEU A 169 4.95 -6.16 -6.96
CA LEU A 169 4.44 -6.98 -8.05
C LEU A 169 3.82 -8.29 -7.55
N ARG A 170 4.45 -8.96 -6.57
CA ARG A 170 3.91 -10.16 -5.92
C ARG A 170 2.58 -9.93 -5.21
N LEU A 171 2.45 -8.81 -4.48
CA LEU A 171 1.18 -8.44 -3.82
C LEU A 171 0.06 -8.19 -4.85
N ILE A 172 0.38 -7.48 -5.94
CA ILE A 172 -0.57 -7.23 -7.03
C ILE A 172 -0.94 -8.53 -7.75
N ASN A 173 0.03 -9.41 -8.01
CA ASN A 173 -0.20 -10.71 -8.64
C ASN A 173 -1.19 -11.54 -7.82
N ARG A 174 -1.01 -11.56 -6.49
CA ARG A 174 -1.93 -12.23 -5.58
C ARG A 174 -3.34 -11.64 -5.65
N ALA A 175 -3.48 -10.31 -5.72
CA ALA A 175 -4.77 -9.66 -5.89
C ALA A 175 -5.48 -10.12 -7.17
N PHE A 176 -4.75 -10.17 -8.29
CA PHE A 176 -5.29 -10.56 -9.59
C PHE A 176 -5.67 -12.04 -9.67
N LYS A 177 -4.97 -12.93 -8.96
CA LYS A 177 -5.38 -14.34 -8.84
C LYS A 177 -6.76 -14.51 -8.19
N HIS A 178 -7.23 -13.51 -7.44
CA HIS A 178 -8.56 -13.48 -6.82
C HIS A 178 -9.52 -12.49 -7.53
N ASP A 179 -9.17 -12.05 -8.74
CA ASP A 179 -9.90 -11.08 -9.56
C ASP A 179 -10.09 -9.68 -8.93
N LYS A 180 -9.30 -9.36 -7.90
CA LYS A 180 -9.43 -8.13 -7.11
C LYS A 180 -8.68 -6.96 -7.73
N SER A 181 -9.21 -5.77 -7.50
CA SER A 181 -8.56 -4.51 -7.86
C SER A 181 -7.76 -3.93 -6.68
N VAL A 182 -6.67 -3.23 -7.00
CA VAL A 182 -5.69 -2.77 -6.00
C VAL A 182 -5.41 -1.28 -6.13
N VAL A 183 -5.27 -0.61 -4.99
CA VAL A 183 -4.74 0.75 -4.91
C VAL A 183 -3.52 0.77 -4.01
N LEU A 184 -2.48 1.45 -4.48
CA LEU A 184 -1.28 1.71 -3.72
C LEU A 184 -1.36 3.15 -3.20
N LEU A 185 -1.21 3.33 -1.89
CA LEU A 185 -1.31 4.63 -1.23
C LEU A 185 0.02 5.01 -0.60
N SER A 186 0.41 6.28 -0.79
CA SER A 186 1.59 6.86 -0.14
C SER A 186 1.24 8.19 0.53
N ARG A 187 1.98 8.56 1.58
CA ARG A 187 1.87 9.88 2.20
C ARG A 187 2.21 11.01 1.22
N LYS A 188 3.26 10.80 0.43
CA LYS A 188 3.89 11.82 -0.42
C LYS A 188 3.77 11.42 -1.89
N ASN A 189 4.03 12.37 -2.79
CA ASN A 189 4.14 12.06 -4.21
C ASN A 189 5.53 11.48 -4.59
N ASN A 190 6.36 11.18 -3.58
CA ASN A 190 7.62 10.47 -3.71
C ASN A 190 7.60 9.22 -2.82
N LEU A 191 8.36 8.21 -3.22
CA LEU A 191 8.49 6.98 -2.46
C LEU A 191 9.84 6.98 -1.73
N PRO A 192 9.89 6.46 -0.49
CA PRO A 192 11.13 6.42 0.30
C PRO A 192 12.09 5.31 -0.16
N TRP A 193 11.68 4.49 -1.13
CA TRP A 193 12.41 3.32 -1.60
C TRP A 193 13.18 3.62 -2.87
N TYR A 194 14.33 2.94 -3.05
CA TYR A 194 15.00 2.91 -4.35
C TYR A 194 14.14 2.13 -5.35
N ILE A 195 14.00 2.66 -6.56
CA ILE A 195 13.25 2.04 -7.65
C ILE A 195 14.09 2.08 -8.92
N ASN A 196 14.27 0.93 -9.54
CA ASN A 196 14.95 0.81 -10.81
C ASN A 196 13.93 0.96 -11.96
N TYR A 197 13.88 2.16 -12.52
CA TYR A 197 13.02 2.46 -13.68
C TYR A 197 13.62 2.00 -15.02
N GLY A 198 14.86 1.50 -15.04
CA GLY A 198 15.62 1.27 -16.26
C GLY A 198 15.63 2.49 -17.17
N GLU A 199 15.44 2.28 -18.47
CA GLU A 199 15.33 3.36 -19.48
C GLU A 199 13.94 4.03 -19.53
N LYS A 200 12.95 3.52 -18.79
CA LYS A 200 11.53 3.89 -18.95
C LYS A 200 11.07 5.04 -18.03
N ARG A 201 11.93 6.02 -17.75
CA ARG A 201 11.57 7.13 -16.85
C ARG A 201 10.90 8.29 -17.60
N HIS A 202 9.58 8.45 -17.43
CA HIS A 202 8.86 9.59 -17.99
C HIS A 202 8.92 10.82 -17.06
N LYS A 203 9.75 11.82 -17.42
CA LYS A 203 9.91 13.05 -16.61
C LYS A 203 8.59 13.81 -16.34
N ARG A 204 7.57 13.66 -17.19
CA ARG A 204 6.32 14.44 -17.13
C ARG A 204 5.26 13.96 -16.12
N ARG A 205 5.31 12.71 -15.63
CA ARG A 205 4.19 12.10 -14.87
C ARG A 205 4.37 12.06 -13.34
N GLY A 206 5.44 12.65 -12.82
CA GLY A 206 5.78 12.60 -11.39
C GLY A 206 6.26 11.20 -10.95
N GLN A 207 6.72 11.05 -9.70
CA GLN A 207 7.32 9.79 -9.27
C GLN A 207 6.28 8.66 -9.11
N LEU A 208 5.13 8.91 -8.46
CA LEU A 208 4.07 7.89 -8.36
C LEU A 208 3.53 7.47 -9.73
N GLY A 209 3.36 8.42 -10.67
CA GLY A 209 2.91 8.11 -12.03
C GLY A 209 3.89 7.19 -12.77
N ASN A 210 5.20 7.46 -12.67
CA ASN A 210 6.23 6.60 -13.23
C ASN A 210 6.21 5.20 -12.61
N PHE A 211 6.01 5.11 -11.30
CA PHE A 211 5.93 3.81 -10.63
C PHE A 211 4.68 3.02 -11.06
N LEU A 212 3.53 3.68 -11.21
CA LEU A 212 2.32 3.04 -11.72
C LEU A 212 2.52 2.45 -13.12
N GLU A 213 3.23 3.16 -14.00
CA GLU A 213 3.55 2.67 -15.34
C GLU A 213 4.49 1.47 -15.32
N LEU A 214 5.53 1.54 -14.48
CA LEU A 214 6.42 0.41 -14.28
C LEU A 214 5.63 -0.83 -13.87
N LEU A 215 4.76 -0.71 -12.86
CA LEU A 215 3.91 -1.81 -12.40
C LEU A 215 2.96 -2.30 -13.51
N ARG A 216 2.22 -1.40 -14.17
CA ARG A 216 1.29 -1.75 -15.25
C ARG A 216 1.98 -2.42 -16.43
N SER A 217 3.23 -2.07 -16.72
CA SER A 217 3.99 -2.67 -17.83
C SER A 217 4.27 -4.16 -17.62
N LYS A 218 4.24 -4.64 -16.37
CA LYS A 218 4.46 -6.04 -15.99
C LYS A 218 3.20 -6.90 -16.02
N PHE A 219 2.05 -6.32 -16.37
CA PHE A 219 0.78 -7.03 -16.46
C PHE A 219 0.12 -6.85 -17.85
N PRO A 220 -0.72 -7.83 -18.27
CA PRO A 220 -1.54 -7.73 -19.47
C PRO A 220 -2.42 -6.47 -19.47
N GLU A 221 -2.67 -5.91 -20.66
CA GLU A 221 -3.40 -4.65 -20.82
C GLU A 221 -4.79 -4.65 -20.15
N THR A 222 -5.48 -5.79 -20.19
CA THR A 222 -6.79 -6.00 -19.55
C THR A 222 -6.78 -5.79 -18.03
N LEU A 223 -5.65 -6.05 -17.36
CA LEU A 223 -5.52 -5.92 -15.90
C LEU A 223 -4.96 -4.56 -15.47
N ARG A 224 -4.34 -3.79 -16.37
CA ARG A 224 -3.69 -2.50 -16.03
C ARG A 224 -4.64 -1.51 -15.39
N GLY A 225 -5.91 -1.49 -15.81
CA GLY A 225 -6.96 -0.63 -15.25
C GLY A 225 -7.31 -0.93 -13.79
N LYS A 226 -7.03 -2.16 -13.32
CA LYS A 226 -7.29 -2.59 -11.93
C LYS A 226 -6.21 -2.13 -10.93
N ILE A 227 -5.12 -1.53 -11.40
CA ILE A 227 -4.03 -0.97 -10.58
C ILE A 227 -4.16 0.54 -10.52
N ASN A 228 -4.23 1.11 -9.32
CA ASN A 228 -4.21 2.55 -9.09
C ASN A 228 -3.11 2.92 -8.09
N ILE A 229 -2.54 4.11 -8.21
CA ILE A 229 -1.67 4.69 -7.18
C ILE A 229 -2.13 6.12 -6.88
N SER A 230 -2.05 6.55 -5.63
CA SER A 230 -2.40 7.91 -5.24
C SER A 230 -1.72 8.30 -3.93
N THR A 231 -1.69 9.60 -3.65
CA THR A 231 -1.47 10.05 -2.28
C THR A 231 -2.74 9.86 -1.45
N THR A 232 -2.60 9.64 -0.14
CA THR A 232 -3.75 9.48 0.77
C THR A 232 -4.71 10.67 0.69
N HIS A 233 -4.20 11.90 0.71
CA HIS A 233 -5.01 13.10 0.60
C HIS A 233 -5.88 13.11 -0.66
N LYS A 234 -5.29 12.80 -1.81
CA LYS A 234 -6.01 12.76 -3.09
C LYS A 234 -7.01 11.60 -3.18
N TYR A 235 -6.77 10.52 -2.43
CA TYR A 235 -7.64 9.33 -2.43
C TYR A 235 -8.73 9.38 -1.35
N LYS A 236 -8.78 10.44 -0.53
CA LYS A 236 -9.82 10.63 0.48
C LYS A 236 -11.21 10.56 -0.16
N GLY A 237 -12.11 9.79 0.44
CA GLY A 237 -13.48 9.60 -0.05
C GLY A 237 -13.64 8.47 -1.08
N LEU A 238 -12.54 7.92 -1.60
CA LEU A 238 -12.55 6.72 -2.45
C LEU A 238 -12.30 5.46 -1.61
N GLU A 239 -12.45 4.29 -2.21
CA GLU A 239 -12.22 2.98 -1.60
C GLU A 239 -11.79 1.95 -2.65
N LYS A 240 -11.18 0.85 -2.18
CA LYS A 240 -10.74 -0.26 -3.02
C LYS A 240 -10.79 -1.58 -2.26
N GLU A 241 -11.01 -2.67 -2.97
CA GLU A 241 -11.00 -4.04 -2.41
C GLU A 241 -9.68 -4.31 -1.66
N ILE A 242 -8.56 -3.99 -2.30
CA ILE A 242 -7.22 -4.16 -1.74
C ILE A 242 -6.48 -2.83 -1.71
N VAL A 243 -5.93 -2.48 -0.55
CA VAL A 243 -5.05 -1.32 -0.37
C VAL A 243 -3.66 -1.80 0.05
N ILE A 244 -2.64 -1.23 -0.59
CA ILE A 244 -1.24 -1.38 -0.19
C ILE A 244 -0.74 -0.01 0.28
N VAL A 245 -0.47 0.14 1.57
CA VAL A 245 0.21 1.33 2.11
C VAL A 245 1.70 1.17 1.83
N LEU A 246 2.24 2.05 1.00
CA LEU A 246 3.60 1.89 0.46
C LEU A 246 4.70 2.36 1.41
N ASP A 247 4.39 3.24 2.35
CA ASP A 247 5.40 4.00 3.10
C ASP A 247 5.05 4.15 4.58
N ALA A 248 4.68 3.05 5.25
CA ALA A 248 4.46 3.03 6.70
C ALA A 248 5.79 3.05 7.47
N VAL A 249 6.54 4.13 7.27
CA VAL A 249 7.89 4.40 7.78
C VAL A 249 7.95 5.81 8.43
N PRO A 250 8.96 6.09 9.28
CA PRO A 250 9.23 7.43 9.78
C PRO A 250 9.35 8.47 8.66
N ARG A 251 8.95 9.72 8.93
CA ARG A 251 8.89 10.82 7.94
C ARG A 251 7.91 10.59 6.78
N SER A 252 7.06 9.58 6.87
CA SER A 252 5.84 9.45 6.06
C SER A 252 4.63 9.36 6.98
N TYR A 253 4.69 8.49 7.99
CA TYR A 253 3.67 8.42 9.03
C TYR A 253 4.34 8.45 10.41
N PRO A 254 4.30 9.56 11.16
CA PRO A 254 3.86 10.90 10.72
C PRO A 254 4.92 11.62 9.85
N LEU A 255 4.46 12.51 8.98
CA LEU A 255 5.29 13.54 8.34
C LEU A 255 5.15 14.85 9.12
N LEU A 256 6.08 15.10 10.04
CA LEU A 256 6.18 16.37 10.76
C LEU A 256 7.14 17.30 10.01
N HIS A 257 6.62 18.37 9.38
CA HIS A 257 7.43 19.29 8.59
C HIS A 257 8.23 20.26 9.49
N PRO A 258 9.50 20.57 9.22
CA PRO A 258 10.27 21.54 10.00
C PRO A 258 9.59 22.93 10.09
N ASP A 259 8.95 23.35 9.01
CA ASP A 259 8.14 24.58 8.91
C ASP A 259 6.80 24.53 9.66
N LEU A 260 6.56 23.52 10.52
CA LEU A 260 5.47 23.54 11.51
C LEU A 260 5.46 24.87 12.29
N MET A 261 6.63 25.51 12.45
CA MET A 261 6.84 26.89 12.90
C MET A 261 5.85 27.92 12.28
N PHE A 262 5.57 27.85 10.99
CA PHE A 262 4.62 28.75 10.32
C PHE A 262 3.16 28.42 10.64
N THR A 263 2.83 27.15 10.86
CA THR A 263 1.47 26.74 11.28
C THR A 263 1.18 27.06 12.76
N PHE A 264 2.19 27.16 13.63
CA PHE A 264 1.99 27.69 14.99
C PHE A 264 1.52 29.14 14.98
N ALA A 265 2.01 29.95 14.04
CA ALA A 265 1.53 31.33 13.87
C ALA A 265 0.05 31.40 13.47
N LEU A 266 -0.50 30.31 12.91
CA LEU A 266 -1.93 30.14 12.60
C LEU A 266 -2.71 29.42 13.73
N GLY A 267 -2.09 29.21 14.90
CA GLY A 267 -2.74 28.61 16.07
C GLY A 267 -2.68 27.08 16.14
N SER A 268 -1.91 26.42 15.29
CA SER A 268 -1.71 24.95 15.37
C SER A 268 -0.78 24.59 16.53
N SER A 269 -0.92 23.41 17.14
CA SER A 269 0.02 22.86 18.13
C SER A 269 0.79 21.65 17.57
N ILE A 270 1.93 21.26 18.18
CA ILE A 270 2.69 20.06 17.78
C ILE A 270 1.79 18.84 17.93
N GLU A 271 1.05 18.78 19.03
CA GLU A 271 0.06 17.74 19.32
C GLU A 271 -1.01 17.69 18.23
N GLY A 272 -1.57 18.84 17.82
CA GLY A 272 -2.57 18.92 16.75
C GLY A 272 -2.06 18.43 15.40
N ALA A 273 -0.79 18.71 15.07
CA ALA A 273 -0.16 18.18 13.86
C ALA A 273 0.05 16.66 13.92
N GLY A 274 0.44 16.14 15.09
CA GLY A 274 0.53 14.69 15.32
C GLY A 274 -0.84 13.99 15.19
N ASP A 275 -1.89 14.61 15.73
CA ASP A 275 -3.26 14.10 15.63
C ASP A 275 -3.78 14.09 14.19
N GLU A 276 -3.49 15.14 13.40
CA GLU A 276 -3.84 15.18 11.98
C GLU A 276 -3.12 14.09 11.19
N GLU A 277 -1.83 13.86 11.44
CA GLU A 277 -1.09 12.78 10.79
C GLU A 277 -1.59 11.38 11.22
N ARG A 278 -2.04 11.22 12.48
CA ARG A 278 -2.69 9.97 12.93
C ARG A 278 -4.03 9.76 12.23
N ARG A 279 -4.84 10.82 12.09
CA ARG A 279 -6.08 10.81 11.29
C ARG A 279 -5.81 10.50 9.82
N LEU A 280 -4.72 11.01 9.26
CA LEU A 280 -4.30 10.71 7.90
C LEU A 280 -3.97 9.23 7.74
N PHE A 281 -3.24 8.65 8.68
CA PHE A 281 -2.97 7.21 8.68
C PHE A 281 -4.27 6.41 8.81
N TYR A 282 -5.19 6.81 9.70
CA TYR A 282 -6.53 6.23 9.80
C TYR A 282 -7.30 6.29 8.47
N VAL A 283 -7.29 7.43 7.78
CA VAL A 283 -7.89 7.57 6.45
C VAL A 283 -7.25 6.58 5.47
N THR A 284 -5.93 6.42 5.47
CA THR A 284 -5.21 5.45 4.63
C THR A 284 -5.70 4.02 4.86
N LEU A 285 -5.76 3.56 6.12
CA LEU A 285 -6.16 2.19 6.46
C LEU A 285 -7.62 1.92 6.07
N THR A 286 -8.50 2.88 6.30
CA THR A 286 -9.95 2.78 6.02
C THR A 286 -10.33 2.92 4.56
N ARG A 287 -9.36 3.08 3.64
CA ARG A 287 -9.64 2.99 2.19
C ARG A 287 -9.84 1.54 1.74
N ALA A 288 -9.41 0.57 2.55
CA ALA A 288 -9.49 -0.85 2.25
C ALA A 288 -10.88 -1.41 2.58
N VAL A 289 -11.42 -2.20 1.66
CA VAL A 289 -12.69 -2.92 1.84
C VAL A 289 -12.43 -4.33 2.36
N GLU A 290 -11.49 -5.08 1.78
CA GLU A 290 -11.27 -6.51 2.11
C GLU A 290 -9.87 -6.83 2.64
N HIS A 291 -8.82 -6.33 1.98
CA HIS A 291 -7.43 -6.62 2.35
C HIS A 291 -6.60 -5.34 2.42
N LEU A 292 -5.88 -5.18 3.52
CA LEU A 292 -4.95 -4.09 3.77
C LEU A 292 -3.53 -4.65 3.96
N PHE A 293 -2.61 -4.25 3.10
CA PHE A 293 -1.17 -4.48 3.29
C PHE A 293 -0.53 -3.20 3.83
N ILE A 294 0.23 -3.32 4.92
CA ILE A 294 1.01 -2.20 5.48
C ILE A 294 2.48 -2.49 5.24
N LEU A 295 3.09 -1.79 4.29
CA LEU A 295 4.49 -1.99 3.93
C LEU A 295 5.41 -1.18 4.83
N THR A 296 6.41 -1.85 5.41
CA THR A 296 7.39 -1.26 6.33
C THR A 296 8.73 -2.00 6.25
N GLU A 297 9.70 -1.61 7.08
CA GLU A 297 11.03 -2.21 7.15
C GLU A 297 11.50 -2.27 8.62
N THR A 298 12.16 -3.36 9.04
CA THR A 298 12.46 -3.66 10.47
C THR A 298 13.13 -2.51 11.23
N ASN A 299 14.03 -1.76 10.58
CA ASN A 299 14.77 -0.66 11.22
C ASN A 299 14.20 0.73 10.88
N ASN A 300 13.01 0.78 10.26
CA ASN A 300 12.43 2.00 9.73
C ASN A 300 10.89 1.93 9.84
N ILE A 301 10.37 1.46 10.99
CA ILE A 301 8.93 1.28 11.23
C ILE A 301 8.29 2.61 11.63
N SER A 302 7.11 2.92 11.07
CA SER A 302 6.33 4.08 11.50
C SER A 302 5.98 3.99 13.00
N PRO A 303 6.11 5.07 13.78
CA PRO A 303 5.66 5.11 15.17
C PRO A 303 4.18 4.71 15.37
N PHE A 304 3.33 4.93 14.36
CA PHE A 304 1.93 4.52 14.40
C PHE A 304 1.76 3.00 14.22
N VAL A 305 2.61 2.38 13.39
CA VAL A 305 2.64 0.91 13.25
C VAL A 305 3.21 0.26 14.51
N GLU A 306 4.26 0.84 15.11
CA GLU A 306 4.82 0.37 16.38
C GLU A 306 3.80 0.47 17.54
N ASP A 307 3.05 1.57 17.63
CA ASP A 307 1.95 1.73 18.60
C ASP A 307 0.85 0.68 18.40
N LEU A 308 0.50 0.37 17.15
CA LEU A 308 -0.45 -0.69 16.84
C LEU A 308 0.07 -2.09 17.22
N GLN A 309 1.30 -2.44 16.84
CA GLN A 309 1.91 -3.74 17.13
C GLN A 309 2.06 -3.99 18.64
N ARG A 310 2.20 -2.95 19.46
CA ARG A 310 2.20 -3.07 20.93
C ARG A 310 0.82 -3.39 21.52
N ARG A 311 -0.27 -3.02 20.83
CA ARG A 311 -1.65 -3.15 21.34
C ARG A 311 -2.36 -4.37 20.78
N ILE A 312 -2.05 -4.75 19.54
CA ILE A 312 -2.67 -5.85 18.83
C ILE A 312 -1.64 -6.67 18.05
N ASN A 313 -1.91 -7.97 17.95
CA ASN A 313 -1.10 -8.84 17.10
C ASN A 313 -1.48 -8.61 15.62
N LEU A 314 -0.58 -7.98 14.87
CA LEU A 314 -0.71 -7.83 13.42
C LEU A 314 0.09 -8.94 12.73
N PRO A 315 -0.54 -9.81 11.91
CA PRO A 315 0.17 -10.90 11.26
C PRO A 315 1.22 -10.35 10.29
N LEU A 316 2.44 -10.90 10.37
CA LEU A 316 3.48 -10.67 9.40
C LEU A 316 3.15 -11.44 8.12
N LEU A 317 3.34 -10.79 6.98
CA LEU A 317 3.19 -11.42 5.67
C LEU A 317 4.28 -12.46 5.44
N ASP A 318 3.89 -13.66 5.03
CA ASP A 318 4.81 -14.69 4.54
C ASP A 318 5.04 -14.52 3.03
N TRP A 319 6.18 -13.94 2.66
CA TRP A 319 6.54 -13.68 1.26
C TRP A 319 6.64 -14.94 0.41
N SER A 320 6.86 -16.11 1.01
CA SER A 320 6.94 -17.38 0.27
C SER A 320 5.58 -17.82 -0.29
N ALA A 321 4.48 -17.34 0.29
CA ALA A 321 3.12 -17.61 -0.19
C ALA A 321 2.67 -16.69 -1.35
N TYR A 322 3.53 -15.75 -1.78
CA TYR A 322 3.23 -14.77 -2.81
C TYR A 322 4.13 -14.97 -4.04
N ASP A 323 3.50 -15.49 -5.10
CA ASP A 323 4.20 -15.86 -6.33
C ASP A 323 4.66 -14.64 -7.13
N PRO A 324 5.87 -14.69 -7.71
CA PRO A 324 6.37 -13.64 -8.61
C PRO A 324 5.55 -13.56 -9.90
N VAL A 325 5.72 -12.45 -10.62
CA VAL A 325 5.11 -12.24 -11.95
C VAL A 325 6.09 -12.74 -13.01
N VAL A 326 5.98 -14.01 -13.40
CA VAL A 326 6.83 -14.63 -14.42
C VAL A 326 5.96 -15.22 -15.52
N GLU A 327 6.16 -14.77 -16.77
CA GLU A 327 5.38 -15.26 -17.92
C GLU A 327 5.90 -16.58 -18.49
N LYS A 328 7.22 -16.82 -18.42
CA LYS A 328 7.89 -18.03 -18.93
C LYS A 328 9.16 -18.34 -18.14
N THR A 329 9.47 -19.63 -17.98
CA THR A 329 10.76 -20.08 -17.46
C THR A 329 11.89 -19.73 -18.43
N ARG A 330 12.82 -18.89 -17.98
CA ARG A 330 14.02 -18.41 -18.68
C ARG A 330 15.26 -19.18 -18.25
N ARG A 331 15.31 -19.73 -17.03
CA ARG A 331 16.47 -20.48 -16.53
C ARG A 331 16.10 -21.78 -15.84
N ILE A 332 17.08 -22.67 -15.84
CA ILE A 332 17.09 -23.90 -15.07
C ILE A 332 18.25 -23.83 -14.09
N THR A 333 17.96 -23.86 -12.81
CA THR A 333 18.96 -23.91 -11.74
C THR A 333 19.24 -25.36 -11.41
N VAL A 334 20.49 -25.79 -11.61
CA VAL A 334 20.96 -27.13 -11.27
C VAL A 334 21.64 -27.06 -9.92
N LYS A 335 21.13 -27.81 -8.94
CA LYS A 335 21.69 -27.94 -7.58
C LYS A 335 22.27 -29.35 -7.40
N VAL A 336 23.51 -29.45 -6.93
CA VAL A 336 24.24 -30.70 -6.65
C VAL A 336 24.48 -30.82 -5.15
N THR A 337 23.98 -31.89 -4.55
CA THR A 337 24.17 -32.19 -3.12
C THR A 337 24.69 -33.60 -2.92
N ASN A 338 25.22 -33.91 -1.73
CA ASN A 338 25.42 -35.30 -1.34
C ASN A 338 24.06 -36.01 -1.21
N GLN A 339 24.03 -37.30 -1.51
CA GLN A 339 22.84 -38.13 -1.29
C GLN A 339 22.59 -38.31 0.22
N ASN A 340 21.33 -38.23 0.66
CA ASN A 340 20.96 -38.50 2.05
C ASN A 340 21.26 -39.97 2.40
N GLY A 341 22.07 -40.19 3.45
CA GLY A 341 22.51 -41.52 3.90
C GLY A 341 23.68 -42.13 3.11
N GLY A 342 24.25 -41.41 2.14
CA GLY A 342 25.47 -41.81 1.41
C GLY A 342 26.77 -41.37 2.09
N SER A 343 27.92 -41.72 1.53
CA SER A 343 29.22 -41.22 2.02
C SER A 343 29.28 -39.70 1.87
N SER A 344 29.76 -39.00 2.90
CA SER A 344 29.79 -37.53 2.98
C SER A 344 30.68 -36.83 1.94
N ASN A 345 31.35 -37.59 1.08
CA ASN A 345 32.43 -37.11 0.22
C ASN A 345 32.06 -37.04 -1.26
N GLY A 346 30.80 -37.34 -1.64
CA GLY A 346 30.37 -37.34 -3.05
C GLY A 346 30.72 -36.03 -3.77
N THR A 347 30.22 -34.89 -3.28
CA THR A 347 30.52 -33.56 -3.86
C THR A 347 31.95 -33.10 -3.61
N PHE A 348 32.67 -33.68 -2.63
CA PHE A 348 34.06 -33.33 -2.36
C PHE A 348 34.98 -33.84 -3.47
N THR A 349 34.74 -35.06 -3.97
CA THR A 349 35.56 -35.68 -5.02
C THR A 349 35.47 -34.95 -6.37
N ILE A 350 34.34 -34.30 -6.67
CA ILE A 350 34.10 -33.58 -7.92
C ILE A 350 34.19 -32.05 -7.77
N ARG A 351 34.60 -31.53 -6.61
CA ARG A 351 34.60 -30.08 -6.30
C ARG A 351 35.34 -29.23 -7.32
N GLU A 352 36.54 -29.63 -7.72
CA GLU A 352 37.36 -28.86 -8.65
C GLU A 352 36.78 -28.90 -10.07
N LEU A 353 36.13 -30.00 -10.45
CA LEU A 353 35.43 -30.12 -11.74
C LEU A 353 34.15 -29.28 -11.78
N LEU A 354 33.41 -29.22 -10.66
CA LEU A 354 32.24 -28.35 -10.51
C LEU A 354 32.66 -26.88 -10.65
N ARG A 355 33.77 -26.48 -10.03
CA ARG A 355 34.33 -25.13 -10.16
C ARG A 355 34.79 -24.81 -11.57
N SER A 356 35.45 -25.74 -12.26
CA SER A 356 35.90 -25.51 -13.64
C SER A 356 34.73 -25.37 -14.61
N GLU A 357 33.59 -26.00 -14.32
CA GLU A 357 32.33 -25.79 -15.03
C GLU A 357 31.48 -24.64 -14.46
N GLY A 358 32.03 -23.78 -13.59
CA GLY A 358 31.34 -22.57 -13.13
C GLY A 358 30.17 -22.80 -12.16
N TYR A 359 30.18 -23.90 -11.40
CA TYR A 359 29.29 -24.06 -10.24
C TYR A 359 29.83 -23.29 -9.04
N GLU A 360 28.91 -22.70 -8.27
CA GLU A 360 29.19 -21.98 -7.04
C GLU A 360 28.78 -22.79 -5.82
N TRP A 361 29.53 -22.67 -4.71
CA TRP A 361 29.26 -23.38 -3.47
C TRP A 361 28.47 -22.51 -2.48
N ASP A 362 27.30 -22.98 -2.07
CA ASP A 362 26.54 -22.43 -0.95
C ASP A 362 26.89 -23.19 0.34
N SER A 363 27.59 -22.51 1.26
CA SER A 363 28.02 -23.07 2.54
C SER A 363 26.89 -23.30 3.54
N ARG A 364 25.77 -22.57 3.43
CA ARG A 364 24.62 -22.69 4.33
C ARG A 364 23.78 -23.89 3.94
N LEU A 365 23.53 -24.06 2.65
CA LEU A 365 22.75 -25.17 2.11
C LEU A 365 23.60 -26.42 1.81
N LYS A 366 24.93 -26.32 1.97
CA LYS A 366 25.90 -27.38 1.61
C LYS A 366 25.65 -27.92 0.19
N THR A 367 25.43 -27.00 -0.74
CA THR A 367 24.94 -27.29 -2.08
C THR A 367 25.78 -26.56 -3.13
N TRP A 368 26.16 -27.24 -4.20
CA TRP A 368 26.69 -26.59 -5.39
C TRP A 368 25.55 -26.19 -6.31
N TRP A 369 25.63 -25.05 -6.98
CA TRP A 369 24.60 -24.65 -7.91
C TRP A 369 25.15 -23.91 -9.13
N ARG A 370 24.42 -23.99 -10.24
CA ARG A 370 24.69 -23.24 -11.48
C ARG A 370 23.38 -22.98 -12.23
N ASN A 371 23.30 -21.81 -12.86
CA ASN A 371 22.18 -21.45 -13.72
C ASN A 371 22.48 -21.79 -15.18
N TYR A 372 21.49 -22.37 -15.85
CA TYR A 372 21.49 -22.65 -17.29
C TYR A 372 20.37 -21.88 -17.97
N SER A 373 20.56 -21.49 -19.23
CA SER A 373 19.47 -20.97 -20.05
C SER A 373 18.42 -22.07 -20.22
N ALA A 374 17.15 -21.77 -19.97
CA ALA A 374 16.05 -22.70 -20.23
C ALA A 374 15.79 -22.87 -21.72
N GLN A 375 16.20 -21.91 -22.55
CA GLN A 375 16.08 -21.99 -23.99
C GLN A 375 16.96 -23.14 -24.53
N ASN A 376 16.32 -24.14 -25.13
CA ASN A 376 16.96 -25.37 -25.61
C ASN A 376 17.58 -26.25 -24.51
N PHE A 377 17.20 -26.06 -23.24
CA PHE A 377 17.65 -26.94 -22.18
C PHE A 377 17.00 -28.32 -22.31
N SER A 378 17.82 -29.36 -22.41
CA SER A 378 17.38 -30.74 -22.35
C SER A 378 18.21 -31.46 -21.31
N VAL A 379 17.54 -32.19 -20.42
CA VAL A 379 18.22 -33.00 -19.41
C VAL A 379 19.14 -34.03 -20.06
N GLN A 380 18.74 -34.60 -21.20
CA GLN A 380 19.58 -35.53 -21.96
C GLN A 380 20.85 -34.86 -22.49
N LEU A 381 20.72 -33.65 -23.06
CA LEU A 381 21.88 -32.88 -23.54
C LEU A 381 22.77 -32.41 -22.40
N PHE A 382 22.19 -32.07 -21.24
CA PHE A 382 22.94 -31.76 -20.03
C PHE A 382 23.82 -32.96 -19.65
N PHE A 383 23.22 -34.14 -19.47
CA PHE A 383 23.98 -35.35 -19.11
C PHE A 383 25.04 -35.74 -20.14
N ALA A 384 24.78 -35.52 -21.44
CA ALA A 384 25.75 -35.79 -22.50
C ALA A 384 26.95 -34.83 -22.50
N ASN A 385 26.75 -33.58 -22.11
CA ASN A 385 27.76 -32.52 -22.19
C ASN A 385 28.52 -32.26 -20.88
N THR A 386 28.06 -32.83 -19.76
CA THR A 386 28.64 -32.58 -18.44
C THR A 386 29.72 -33.61 -18.11
N GLN A 387 30.97 -33.15 -17.99
CA GLN A 387 32.13 -34.05 -17.87
C GLN A 387 32.29 -34.63 -16.46
N TRP A 388 31.92 -33.89 -15.42
CA TRP A 388 32.11 -34.35 -14.03
C TRP A 388 31.18 -35.50 -13.62
N ILE A 389 30.12 -35.79 -14.40
CA ILE A 389 29.13 -36.82 -14.07
C ILE A 389 29.77 -38.21 -14.07
N SER A 390 30.69 -38.49 -14.99
CA SER A 390 31.42 -39.76 -15.06
C SER A 390 32.29 -40.03 -13.82
N HIS A 391 32.72 -38.96 -13.14
CA HIS A 391 33.53 -39.01 -11.92
C HIS A 391 32.70 -38.92 -10.63
N ALA A 392 31.39 -38.70 -10.75
CA ALA A 392 30.51 -38.50 -9.61
C ALA A 392 30.00 -39.81 -9.02
N ASN A 393 29.95 -39.87 -7.69
CA ASN A 393 29.41 -41.01 -6.95
C ASN A 393 28.74 -40.54 -5.65
N GLY A 394 27.53 -41.03 -5.36
CA GLY A 394 26.82 -40.71 -4.12
C GLY A 394 26.29 -39.28 -4.06
N ILE A 395 25.95 -38.68 -5.21
CA ILE A 395 25.39 -37.32 -5.27
C ILE A 395 23.93 -37.34 -5.73
N GLN A 396 23.21 -36.29 -5.37
CA GLN A 396 21.88 -36.01 -5.85
C GLN A 396 21.90 -34.71 -6.66
N LEU A 397 21.36 -34.79 -7.87
CA LEU A 397 21.15 -33.67 -8.77
C LEU A 397 19.68 -33.26 -8.71
N LYS A 398 19.42 -31.95 -8.61
CA LYS A 398 18.07 -31.39 -8.59
C LYS A 398 18.00 -30.23 -9.57
N PHE A 399 16.98 -30.23 -10.41
CA PHE A 399 16.71 -29.17 -11.38
C PHE A 399 15.53 -28.34 -10.89
N TYR A 400 15.66 -27.03 -10.97
CA TYR A 400 14.64 -26.07 -10.56
C TYR A 400 14.36 -25.06 -11.67
N ASP A 401 13.13 -24.57 -11.77
CA ASP A 401 12.80 -23.42 -12.61
C ASP A 401 13.12 -22.08 -11.91
N ASP A 402 12.82 -20.96 -12.59
CA ASP A 402 12.98 -19.60 -12.07
C ASP A 402 12.20 -19.32 -10.77
N LEU A 403 11.20 -20.15 -10.47
CA LEU A 403 10.33 -20.04 -9.30
C LEU A 403 10.82 -20.90 -8.12
N GLU A 404 12.02 -21.48 -8.22
CA GLU A 404 12.53 -22.48 -7.26
C GLU A 404 11.62 -23.72 -7.15
N LYS A 405 10.79 -24.00 -8.15
CA LYS A 405 10.00 -25.25 -8.20
C LYS A 405 10.87 -26.36 -8.77
N MET A 406 10.97 -27.47 -8.05
CA MET A 406 11.76 -28.62 -8.49
C MET A 406 11.09 -29.29 -9.70
N LEU A 407 11.81 -29.35 -10.81
CA LEU A 407 11.36 -29.96 -12.06
C LEU A 407 11.75 -31.43 -12.13
N ALA A 408 12.96 -31.78 -11.69
CA ALA A 408 13.41 -33.17 -11.67
C ALA A 408 14.49 -33.40 -10.61
N SER A 409 14.66 -34.65 -10.22
CA SER A 409 15.76 -35.08 -9.36
C SER A 409 16.32 -36.42 -9.79
N TYR A 410 17.66 -36.50 -9.81
CA TYR A 410 18.42 -37.68 -10.19
C TYR A 410 19.45 -38.00 -9.12
N VAL A 411 19.80 -39.28 -9.00
CA VAL A 411 20.93 -39.76 -8.19
C VAL A 411 22.00 -40.26 -9.15
N ILE A 412 23.24 -39.84 -8.90
CA ILE A 412 24.41 -40.28 -9.68
C ILE A 412 25.29 -41.15 -8.80
N ASN A 413 25.41 -42.43 -9.18
CA ASN A 413 26.26 -43.40 -8.52
C ASN A 413 27.21 -44.01 -9.54
N ARG A 414 28.52 -43.90 -9.30
CA ARG A 414 29.58 -44.39 -10.20
C ARG A 414 29.36 -43.95 -11.67
N GLY A 415 29.00 -42.70 -11.88
CA GLY A 415 28.69 -42.14 -13.20
C GLY A 415 27.39 -42.61 -13.85
N GLN A 416 26.61 -43.47 -13.19
CA GLN A 416 25.29 -43.90 -13.67
C GLN A 416 24.19 -43.06 -13.04
N GLN A 417 23.29 -42.58 -13.89
CA GLN A 417 22.14 -41.76 -13.49
C GLN A 417 20.89 -42.61 -13.28
N SER A 418 20.18 -42.33 -12.19
CA SER A 418 18.84 -42.87 -11.92
C SER A 418 17.92 -41.73 -11.52
N TYR A 419 16.73 -41.63 -12.12
CA TYR A 419 15.79 -40.55 -11.78
C TYR A 419 14.94 -40.96 -10.56
N ILE A 420 14.73 -40.02 -9.65
CA ILE A 420 13.73 -40.13 -8.57
C ILE A 420 12.38 -39.67 -9.11
N PHE A 421 12.38 -38.53 -9.81
CA PHE A 421 11.23 -38.03 -10.56
C PHE A 421 11.71 -37.07 -11.65
N ASP A 422 10.94 -36.99 -12.73
CA ASP A 422 11.22 -36.10 -13.86
C ASP A 422 9.91 -35.53 -14.39
N ASN A 423 9.66 -34.26 -14.06
CA ASN A 423 8.54 -33.47 -14.55
C ASN A 423 9.02 -32.37 -15.51
N PHE A 424 10.14 -32.56 -16.21
CA PHE A 424 10.55 -31.61 -17.23
C PHE A 424 9.45 -31.50 -18.30
N PRO A 425 8.97 -30.27 -18.60
CA PRO A 425 8.02 -30.08 -19.69
C PRO A 425 8.65 -30.57 -20.99
N ALA A 426 7.91 -31.34 -21.80
CA ALA A 426 8.40 -31.88 -23.07
C ALA A 426 8.92 -30.80 -24.05
N GLN A 427 8.55 -29.53 -23.83
CA GLN A 427 9.14 -28.35 -24.47
C GLN A 427 9.19 -27.19 -23.48
N ILE A 428 10.38 -26.82 -22.99
CA ILE A 428 10.59 -25.51 -22.36
C ILE A 428 10.78 -24.48 -23.50
N SER A 429 9.67 -24.18 -24.17
CA SER A 429 9.44 -23.13 -25.20
C SER A 429 10.57 -22.89 -26.23
N GLN A 430 10.49 -23.57 -27.38
CA GLN A 430 10.90 -22.96 -28.66
C GLN A 430 9.77 -22.04 -29.13
N LYS A 431 9.89 -20.74 -28.86
CA LYS A 431 9.49 -19.60 -29.71
C LYS A 431 9.67 -18.28 -28.97
#